data_AF-A0A522PD12-F1
#
_entry.id   AF-A0A522PD12-F1
#
_cell.length_a   1.000
_cell.length_b   1.000
_cell.length_c   1.000
_cell.angle_alpha   90.00
_cell.angle_beta   90.00
_cell.angle_gamma   90.00
#
_symmetry.space_group_name_H-M   'P 1'
#
loop_
_entity.id
_entity.type
_entity.pdbx_description
1 polymer ?
#
loop_
_entity_poly.entity_id
_entity_poly.type
_entity_poly.pdbx_seq_one_letter_code
_entity_poly.pdbx_strand_id
1 'polypeptide(L)'
;MRAAQRLRRRGQRQSADVPERVDSSPQNGFYFFGGTSEGAPQWAAIGALANQSAGHALGFINPKLYAIGANAGAYASSFHDVTAGDNRFGGPGFSAGSGYDIPTGLGTPNVANLIGQLR
;
A
#
# COMPACT_ATOMS: atom_id res chain seq x y z
N MET A 1 5.50 -24.90 66.61
CA MET A 1 6.79 -25.62 66.64
C MET A 1 7.00 -26.33 65.31
N ARG A 2 8.21 -26.15 64.74
CA ARG A 2 8.96 -26.90 63.67
C ARG A 2 8.44 -28.29 63.27
N ALA A 3 8.68 -28.90 62.09
CA ALA A 3 9.33 -28.57 60.82
C ALA A 3 9.17 -29.78 59.85
N ALA A 4 9.30 -29.53 58.55
CA ALA A 4 9.90 -30.38 57.48
C ALA A 4 9.33 -31.78 57.14
N GLN A 5 9.10 -32.06 55.84
CA GLN A 5 10.04 -32.85 55.01
C GLN A 5 9.60 -33.01 53.54
N ARG A 6 10.63 -33.18 52.70
CA ARG A 6 10.74 -33.14 51.23
C ARG A 6 10.28 -34.45 50.55
N LEU A 7 10.02 -34.34 49.23
CA LEU A 7 10.09 -35.35 48.14
C LEU A 7 8.84 -36.23 47.86
N ARG A 8 8.22 -36.03 46.68
CA ARG A 8 8.43 -36.86 45.46
C ARG A 8 7.62 -36.32 44.26
N ARG A 9 8.31 -36.17 43.13
CA ARG A 9 7.78 -35.80 41.81
C ARG A 9 6.87 -36.91 41.25
N ARG A 10 5.71 -36.54 40.69
CA ARG A 10 5.21 -36.93 39.35
C ARG A 10 3.77 -36.43 39.16
N GLY A 11 3.54 -35.67 38.09
CA GLY A 11 2.20 -35.31 37.64
C GLY A 11 1.93 -33.83 37.36
N GLN A 12 2.93 -33.00 37.03
CA GLN A 12 2.65 -31.72 36.38
C GLN A 12 2.51 -31.94 34.88
N ARG A 13 1.32 -31.63 34.37
CA ARG A 13 0.99 -31.46 32.95
C ARG A 13 2.13 -30.75 32.21
N GLN A 14 2.56 -31.35 31.11
CA GLN A 14 3.17 -30.65 29.98
C GLN A 14 2.09 -29.66 29.45
N SER A 15 2.37 -28.43 29.01
CA SER A 15 3.41 -28.06 28.05
C SER A 15 3.66 -26.55 28.10
N ALA A 16 4.90 -26.15 28.40
CA ALA A 16 5.60 -24.92 28.02
C ALA A 16 4.84 -23.57 28.05
N ASP A 17 4.54 -23.05 29.24
CA ASP A 17 4.74 -21.62 29.50
C ASP A 17 6.26 -21.38 29.63
N VAL A 18 6.94 -21.34 28.49
CA VAL A 18 8.16 -20.53 28.42
C VAL A 18 7.64 -19.11 28.34
N PRO A 19 7.94 -18.21 29.28
CA PRO A 19 7.84 -16.80 28.94
C PRO A 19 8.84 -16.62 27.81
N GLU A 20 8.36 -16.60 26.57
CA GLU A 20 9.10 -15.98 25.51
C GLU A 20 9.42 -14.61 26.08
N ARG A 21 10.71 -14.38 26.37
CA ARG A 21 11.17 -13.02 26.52
C ARG A 21 10.84 -12.42 25.17
N VAL A 22 9.71 -11.74 25.06
CA VAL A 22 9.53 -10.70 24.07
C VAL A 22 10.66 -9.76 24.42
N ASP A 23 11.77 -9.94 23.72
CA ASP A 23 12.82 -8.95 23.68
C ASP A 23 12.13 -7.70 23.13
N SER A 24 11.70 -6.84 24.06
CA SER A 24 11.20 -5.52 23.77
C SER A 24 12.34 -4.59 23.39
N SER A 25 13.46 -5.13 22.86
CA SER A 25 14.34 -4.32 22.05
C SER A 25 13.46 -3.67 20.99
N PRO A 26 13.50 -2.34 20.83
CA PRO A 26 12.95 -1.75 19.63
C PRO A 26 13.61 -2.49 18.48
N GLN A 27 12.81 -3.21 17.70
CA GLN A 27 13.28 -3.87 16.50
C GLN A 27 13.60 -2.77 15.49
N ASN A 28 14.71 -2.07 15.73
CA ASN A 28 15.30 -1.12 14.80
C ASN A 28 15.80 -1.95 13.62
N GLY A 29 14.98 -2.05 12.59
CA GLY A 29 15.23 -2.84 11.40
C GLY A 29 14.44 -2.34 10.20
N PHE A 30 14.83 -2.78 9.01
CA PHE A 30 14.07 -2.54 7.79
C PHE A 30 12.98 -3.60 7.65
N TYR A 31 11.76 -3.14 7.40
CA TYR A 31 10.60 -3.99 7.12
C TYR A 31 10.12 -3.74 5.70
N PHE A 32 9.72 -4.82 5.03
CA PHE A 32 9.07 -4.74 3.73
C PHE A 32 7.55 -4.71 3.94
N PHE A 33 6.94 -3.61 3.55
CA PHE A 33 5.49 -3.47 3.48
C PHE A 33 5.08 -3.38 2.00
N GLY A 34 3.89 -3.90 1.72
CA GLY A 34 3.32 -3.98 0.38
C GLY A 34 1.79 -3.84 0.42
N GLY A 35 1.21 -3.37 -0.67
CA GLY A 35 -0.23 -3.33 -0.89
C GLY A 35 -0.71 -2.00 -1.44
N THR A 36 -1.97 -1.95 -1.85
CA THR A 36 -2.62 -0.70 -2.29
C THR A 36 -2.64 0.36 -1.18
N SER A 37 -2.49 -0.06 0.08
CA SER A 37 -2.33 0.81 1.25
C SER A 37 -1.10 1.72 1.19
N GLU A 38 0.01 1.36 0.52
CA GLU A 38 1.11 2.32 0.30
C GLU A 38 0.84 3.27 -0.86
N GLY A 39 0.08 2.84 -1.87
CA GLY A 39 -0.32 3.68 -3.00
C GLY A 39 -1.28 4.79 -2.60
N ALA A 40 -2.20 4.54 -1.66
CA ALA A 40 -3.17 5.52 -1.18
C ALA A 40 -2.54 6.82 -0.62
N PRO A 41 -1.57 6.78 0.33
CA PRO A 41 -0.93 7.99 0.82
C PRO A 41 -0.06 8.69 -0.24
N GLN A 42 0.51 7.95 -1.20
CA GLN A 42 1.22 8.56 -2.34
C GLN A 42 0.27 9.41 -3.19
N TRP A 43 -0.92 8.90 -3.53
CA TRP A 43 -1.95 9.67 -4.23
C TRP A 43 -2.47 10.86 -3.41
N ALA A 44 -2.60 10.71 -2.09
CA ALA A 44 -2.96 11.83 -1.21
C ALA A 44 -1.91 12.95 -1.26
N ALA A 45 -0.62 12.61 -1.23
CA ALA A 45 0.47 13.58 -1.36
C ALA A 45 0.46 14.27 -2.74
N ILE A 46 0.21 13.53 -3.81
CA ILE A 46 0.05 14.10 -5.16
C ILE A 46 -1.11 15.11 -5.20
N GLY A 47 -2.26 14.77 -4.59
CA GLY A 47 -3.40 15.68 -4.48
C GLY A 47 -3.06 16.95 -3.69
N ALA A 48 -2.29 16.83 -2.62
CA ALA A 48 -1.83 17.99 -1.84
C ALA A 48 -0.90 18.90 -2.66
N LEU A 49 0.06 18.33 -3.40
CA LEU A 49 0.93 19.08 -4.31
C LEU A 49 0.15 19.75 -5.45
N ALA A 50 -0.86 19.07 -5.99
CA ALA A 50 -1.71 19.64 -7.02
C ALA A 50 -2.54 20.82 -6.49
N ASN A 51 -3.12 20.72 -5.29
CA ASN A 51 -3.80 21.83 -4.62
C ASN A 51 -2.84 23.01 -4.38
N GLN A 52 -1.62 22.73 -3.90
CA GLN A 52 -0.61 23.75 -3.68
C GLN A 52 -0.26 24.47 -4.98
N SER A 53 -0.05 23.72 -6.06
CA SER A 53 0.26 24.28 -7.38
C SER A 53 -0.90 25.09 -7.97
N ALA A 54 -2.15 24.72 -7.67
CA ALA A 54 -3.33 25.43 -8.16
C ALA A 54 -3.67 26.67 -7.32
N GLY A 55 -3.12 26.80 -6.10
CA GLY A 55 -3.44 27.87 -5.15
C GLY A 55 -4.84 27.75 -4.54
N HIS A 56 -5.55 26.63 -4.78
CA HIS A 56 -6.88 26.35 -4.25
C HIS A 56 -7.13 24.83 -4.21
N ALA A 57 -8.17 24.41 -3.50
CA ALA A 57 -8.57 23.01 -3.47
C ALA A 57 -9.19 22.59 -4.81
N LEU A 58 -8.63 21.56 -5.44
CA LEU A 58 -9.13 21.01 -6.70
C LEU A 58 -10.41 20.19 -6.55
N GLY A 59 -10.73 19.75 -5.32
CA GLY A 59 -11.92 18.96 -5.03
C GLY A 59 -11.87 17.57 -5.68
N PHE A 60 -12.98 17.15 -6.30
CA PHE A 60 -13.11 15.84 -6.93
C PHE A 60 -12.39 15.80 -8.29
N ILE A 61 -11.18 15.23 -8.32
CA ILE A 61 -10.30 15.27 -9.50
C ILE A 61 -10.55 14.18 -10.55
N ASN A 62 -11.37 13.16 -10.26
CA ASN A 62 -11.57 12.03 -11.19
C ASN A 62 -12.00 12.47 -12.60
N PRO A 63 -12.97 13.38 -12.80
CA PRO A 63 -13.35 13.82 -14.15
C PRO A 63 -12.17 14.41 -14.93
N LYS A 64 -11.27 15.17 -14.27
CA LYS A 64 -10.07 15.70 -14.89
C LYS A 64 -9.09 14.59 -15.27
N LEU A 65 -8.87 13.63 -14.36
CA LEU A 65 -7.97 12.48 -14.62
C LEU A 65 -8.42 11.67 -15.84
N TYR A 66 -9.72 11.36 -15.94
CA TYR A 66 -10.25 10.63 -17.09
C TYR A 66 -10.27 11.47 -18.38
N ALA A 67 -10.44 12.79 -18.30
CA ALA A 67 -10.30 13.67 -19.46
C ALA A 67 -8.85 13.69 -19.99
N ILE A 68 -7.85 13.68 -19.09
CA ILE A 68 -6.44 13.53 -19.47
C ILE A 68 -6.21 12.15 -20.10
N GLY A 69 -6.77 11.08 -19.50
CA GLY A 69 -6.68 9.72 -20.03
C GLY A 69 -7.30 9.52 -21.41
N ALA A 70 -8.35 10.27 -21.74
CA ALA A 70 -8.97 10.25 -23.06
C ALA A 70 -8.17 10.98 -24.15
N ASN A 71 -7.16 11.79 -23.78
CA ASN A 71 -6.27 12.47 -24.71
C ASN A 71 -4.94 11.72 -24.80
N ALA A 72 -4.64 11.12 -25.95
CA ALA A 72 -3.45 10.27 -26.12
C ALA A 72 -2.12 10.97 -25.75
N GLY A 73 -1.94 12.25 -26.10
CA GLY A 73 -0.70 12.99 -25.80
C GLY A 73 -0.60 13.38 -24.32
N ALA A 74 -1.70 13.83 -23.72
CA ALA A 74 -1.75 14.15 -22.30
C ALA A 74 -1.61 12.89 -21.43
N TYR A 75 -2.22 11.77 -21.85
CA TYR A 75 -2.11 10.47 -21.21
C TYR A 75 -0.66 9.98 -21.20
N ALA A 76 -0.01 9.90 -22.37
CA ALA A 76 1.36 9.40 -22.51
C ALA A 76 2.41 10.23 -21.74
N SER A 77 2.11 11.51 -21.48
CA SER A 77 2.99 12.38 -20.68
C SER A 77 2.68 12.35 -19.19
N SER A 78 1.42 12.12 -18.81
CA SER A 78 0.96 12.22 -17.41
C SER A 78 0.93 10.89 -16.67
N PHE A 79 0.95 9.76 -17.39
CA PHE A 79 0.90 8.42 -16.79
C PHE A 79 1.93 7.48 -17.43
N HIS A 80 2.44 6.56 -16.63
CA HIS A 80 3.11 5.36 -17.10
C HIS A 80 2.07 4.24 -17.16
N ASP A 81 1.70 3.87 -18.39
CA ASP A 81 0.76 2.79 -18.71
C ASP A 81 1.36 1.43 -18.32
N VAL A 82 0.64 0.66 -17.50
CA VAL A 82 1.08 -0.67 -17.05
C VAL A 82 0.41 -1.71 -17.94
N THR A 83 1.17 -2.24 -18.90
CA THR A 83 0.59 -3.08 -19.96
C THR A 83 0.80 -4.58 -19.77
N ALA A 84 1.42 -4.98 -18.66
CA ALA A 84 1.77 -6.37 -18.38
C ALA A 84 1.45 -6.77 -16.93
N GLY A 85 0.98 -8.01 -16.77
CA GLY A 85 0.56 -8.57 -15.49
C GLY A 85 -0.96 -8.79 -15.41
N ASP A 86 -1.41 -9.26 -14.26
CA ASP A 86 -2.82 -9.45 -13.94
C ASP A 86 -3.05 -9.35 -12.42
N ASN A 87 -4.32 -9.24 -12.00
CA ASN A 87 -4.71 -9.25 -10.59
C ASN A 87 -5.32 -10.58 -10.13
N ARG A 88 -4.93 -11.71 -10.73
CA ARG A 88 -5.48 -13.03 -10.40
C ARG A 88 -4.97 -13.51 -9.05
N PHE A 89 -5.87 -14.07 -8.24
CA PHE A 89 -5.51 -14.73 -7.00
C PHE A 89 -6.44 -15.91 -6.73
N GLY A 90 -5.98 -17.14 -6.97
CA GLY A 90 -6.77 -18.36 -6.74
C GLY A 90 -8.00 -18.54 -7.65
N GLY A 91 -8.16 -17.71 -8.69
CA GLY A 91 -9.31 -17.72 -9.59
C GLY A 91 -9.17 -16.75 -10.76
N PRO A 92 -10.24 -16.53 -11.56
CA PRO A 92 -10.23 -15.58 -12.66
C PRO A 92 -9.91 -14.16 -12.19
N GLY A 93 -9.29 -13.38 -13.07
CA GLY A 93 -8.89 -12.00 -12.84
C GLY A 93 -8.64 -11.30 -14.17
N PHE A 94 -8.38 -10.00 -14.11
CA PHE A 94 -8.24 -9.15 -15.28
C PHE A 94 -6.76 -9.00 -15.63
N SER A 95 -6.44 -9.09 -16.92
CA SER A 95 -5.11 -8.76 -17.42
C SER A 95 -4.97 -7.25 -17.55
N ALA A 96 -3.76 -6.76 -17.29
CA ALA A 96 -3.37 -5.41 -17.66
C ALA A 96 -3.26 -5.27 -19.19
N GLY A 97 -3.40 -4.06 -19.71
CA GLY A 97 -3.45 -3.79 -21.15
C GLY A 97 -3.10 -2.34 -21.46
N SER A 98 -3.21 -1.94 -22.72
CA SER A 98 -2.93 -0.53 -23.08
C SER A 98 -4.09 0.38 -22.71
N GLY A 99 -3.75 1.52 -22.11
CA GLY A 99 -4.72 2.53 -21.68
C GLY A 99 -5.36 2.16 -20.35
N TYR A 100 -6.63 2.53 -20.17
CA TYR A 100 -7.33 2.18 -18.95
C TYR A 100 -7.57 0.67 -18.86
N ASP A 101 -7.15 0.05 -17.75
CA ASP A 101 -7.49 -1.32 -17.42
C ASP A 101 -8.01 -1.50 -15.98
N ILE A 102 -8.56 -2.67 -15.68
CA ILE A 102 -9.13 -2.95 -14.35
C ILE A 102 -8.04 -3.09 -13.27
N PRO A 103 -6.90 -3.76 -13.51
CA PRO A 103 -5.87 -3.92 -12.47
C PRO A 103 -5.17 -2.63 -12.07
N THR A 104 -4.93 -1.70 -13.00
CA THR A 104 -4.07 -0.54 -12.78
C THR A 104 -4.72 0.81 -13.14
N GLY A 105 -5.90 0.80 -13.75
CA GLY A 105 -6.61 2.02 -14.12
C GLY A 105 -5.85 2.75 -15.21
N LEU A 106 -5.58 4.04 -15.00
CA LEU A 106 -4.77 4.86 -15.92
C LEU A 106 -3.26 4.55 -15.82
N GLY A 107 -2.82 3.66 -14.92
CA GLY A 107 -1.41 3.40 -14.63
C GLY A 107 -0.86 4.27 -13.49
N THR A 108 0.47 4.43 -13.45
CA THR A 108 1.12 5.22 -12.39
C THR A 108 1.34 6.67 -12.82
N PRO A 109 1.13 7.67 -11.95
CA PRO A 109 1.23 9.07 -12.33
C PRO A 109 2.69 9.50 -12.54
N ASN A 110 2.96 10.18 -13.66
CA ASN A 110 4.14 11.02 -13.80
C ASN A 110 3.84 12.38 -13.15
N VAL A 111 4.16 12.49 -11.86
CA VAL A 111 3.76 13.62 -11.00
C VAL A 111 4.18 14.98 -11.56
N ALA A 112 5.38 15.08 -12.14
CA ALA A 112 5.91 16.33 -12.68
C ALA A 112 5.03 16.89 -13.82
N ASN A 113 4.49 16.00 -14.66
CA ASN A 113 3.63 16.38 -15.77
C ASN A 113 2.16 16.47 -15.33
N LEU A 114 1.69 15.51 -14.53
CA LEU A 114 0.28 15.41 -14.13
C LEU A 114 -0.20 16.63 -13.35
N ILE A 115 0.59 17.15 -12.41
CA ILE A 115 0.21 18.33 -11.62
C ILE A 115 -0.09 19.54 -12.54
N GLY A 116 0.72 19.72 -13.58
CA GLY A 116 0.53 20.79 -14.56
C GLY A 116 -0.80 20.70 -15.32
N GLN A 117 -1.35 19.50 -15.49
CA GLN A 117 -2.64 19.23 -16.14
C GLN A 117 -3.85 19.36 -15.19
N LEU A 118 -3.64 19.30 -13.88
CA LEU A 118 -4.72 19.28 -12.89
C LEU A 118 -5.14 20.67 -12.37
N ARG A 119 -4.24 21.66 -12.47
CA ARG A 119 -4.44 23.03 -11.97
C ARG A 119 -5.48 23.84 -12.74
#